data_AF-A0A7G7LDC7-F1
#
_entry.id   AF-A0A7G7LDC7-F1
#
_cell.length_a   1.000
_cell.length_b   1.000
_cell.length_c   1.000
_cell.angle_alpha   90.00
_cell.angle_beta   90.00
_cell.angle_gamma   90.00
#
_symmetry.space_group_name_H-M   'P 1'
#
loop_
_entity.id
_entity.type
_entity.pdbx_description
1 polymer ?
#
loop_
_entity_poly.entity_id
_entity_poly.type
_entity_poly.pdbx_seq_one_letter_code
_entity_poly.pdbx_strand_id
1 'polypeptide(L)'
;MTVVETLLVFVVAPLAFFAVVAALVMLPALKNRDRYKPGKPWGHGPVWYEPHRPGAAAHDEHDDHASITPGARASALAIGQAPHAPAAVPTVARTASGGARGTW
;
A
#
# COMPACT_ATOMS: atom_id res chain seq x y z
N MET A 1 7.93 -40.75 -24.51
CA MET A 1 8.91 -39.74 -24.09
C MET A 1 9.44 -38.98 -25.29
N THR A 2 8.69 -37.96 -25.69
CA THR A 2 9.13 -36.94 -26.67
C THR A 2 9.59 -35.68 -25.95
N VAL A 3 10.38 -34.81 -26.60
CA VAL A 3 10.83 -33.53 -26.02
C VAL A 3 9.65 -32.66 -25.58
N VAL A 4 8.56 -32.66 -26.36
CA VAL A 4 7.33 -31.93 -26.04
C VAL A 4 6.68 -32.48 -24.76
N GLU A 5 6.60 -33.81 -24.64
CA GLU A 5 6.06 -34.49 -23.46
C GLU A 5 6.88 -34.14 -22.20
N THR A 6 8.20 -34.16 -22.29
CA THR A 6 9.09 -33.76 -21.19
C THR A 6 8.84 -32.30 -20.76
N LEU A 7 8.71 -31.38 -21.71
CA LEU A 7 8.46 -29.96 -21.39
C LEU A 7 7.09 -29.76 -20.73
N LEU A 8 6.05 -30.43 -21.21
CA LEU A 8 4.71 -30.35 -20.62
C LEU A 8 4.72 -30.82 -19.17
N VAL A 9 5.41 -31.91 -18.88
CA VAL A 9 5.44 -32.49 -17.53
C VAL A 9 6.34 -31.69 -16.60
N PHE A 10 7.56 -31.32 -17.01
CA PHE A 10 8.54 -30.73 -16.11
C PHE A 10 8.51 -29.21 -16.03
N VAL A 11 7.89 -28.52 -16.99
CA VAL A 11 7.78 -27.06 -16.98
C VAL A 11 6.33 -26.63 -16.83
N VAL A 12 5.44 -27.14 -17.68
CA VAL A 12 4.06 -26.64 -17.71
C VAL A 12 3.27 -27.09 -16.48
N ALA A 13 3.35 -28.36 -16.07
CA ALA A 13 2.63 -28.84 -14.90
C ALA A 13 3.01 -28.10 -13.58
N PRO A 14 4.30 -27.90 -13.23
CA PRO A 14 4.64 -27.15 -12.02
C PRO A 14 4.25 -25.68 -12.13
N LEU A 15 4.41 -25.05 -13.30
CA LEU A 15 4.04 -23.65 -13.49
C LEU A 15 2.51 -23.46 -13.38
N ALA A 16 1.73 -24.40 -13.92
CA ALA A 16 0.28 -24.44 -13.74
C ALA A 16 -0.11 -24.62 -12.26
N PHE A 17 0.58 -25.50 -11.52
CA PHE A 17 0.34 -25.67 -10.10
C PHE A 17 0.57 -24.36 -9.32
N PHE A 18 1.71 -23.69 -9.54
CA PHE A 18 1.97 -22.40 -8.89
C PHE A 18 0.96 -21.33 -9.31
N ALA A 19 0.56 -21.29 -10.57
CA ALA A 19 -0.46 -20.35 -11.04
C ALA A 19 -1.81 -20.59 -10.34
N VAL A 20 -2.20 -21.85 -10.12
CA VAL A 20 -3.41 -22.19 -9.37
C VAL A 20 -3.30 -21.75 -7.91
N VAL A 21 -2.18 -22.04 -7.24
CA VAL A 21 -1.95 -21.61 -5.85
C VAL A 21 -1.97 -20.08 -5.74
N ALA A 22 -1.26 -19.38 -6.63
CA ALA A 22 -1.23 -17.93 -6.68
C ALA A 22 -2.63 -17.35 -6.94
N ALA A 23 -3.38 -17.92 -7.86
CA ALA A 23 -4.76 -17.54 -8.12
C ALA A 23 -5.63 -17.71 -6.88
N LEU A 24 -5.55 -18.85 -6.18
CA LEU A 24 -6.31 -19.09 -4.95
C LEU A 24 -5.99 -18.06 -3.85
N VAL A 25 -4.74 -17.62 -3.75
CA VAL A 25 -4.31 -16.60 -2.78
C VAL A 25 -4.74 -15.18 -3.20
N MET A 26 -4.60 -14.84 -4.48
CA MET A 26 -4.82 -13.48 -4.98
C MET A 26 -6.29 -13.18 -5.32
N LEU A 27 -7.09 -14.16 -5.75
CA LEU A 27 -8.52 -13.97 -6.07
C LEU A 27 -9.31 -13.34 -4.90
N PRO A 28 -9.15 -13.80 -3.64
CA PRO A 28 -9.80 -13.17 -2.49
C PRO A 28 -9.34 -11.73 -2.23
N ALA A 29 -8.08 -11.42 -2.54
CA ALA A 29 -7.54 -10.06 -2.39
C ALA A 29 -8.10 -9.10 -3.45
N LEU A 30 -8.40 -9.61 -4.65
CA LEU A 30 -8.99 -8.86 -5.75
C LEU A 30 -10.49 -8.59 -5.54
N LYS A 31 -11.15 -9.39 -4.70
CA LYS A 31 -12.54 -9.14 -4.28
C LYS A 31 -12.57 -7.87 -3.44
N ASN A 32 -13.01 -6.78 -4.09
CA ASN A 32 -13.07 -5.40 -3.56
C ASN A 32 -13.20 -5.33 -2.04
N ARG A 33 -12.11 -4.95 -1.38
CA ARG A 33 -12.16 -4.41 -0.02
C ARG A 33 -12.81 -3.04 -0.14
N ASP A 34 -14.13 -2.98 0.00
CA ASP A 34 -14.87 -1.72 -0.03
C ASP A 34 -14.23 -0.76 0.98
N ARG A 35 -13.47 0.21 0.45
CA ARG A 35 -12.83 1.21 1.29
C ARG A 35 -13.92 2.11 1.84
N TYR A 36 -13.88 2.35 3.14
CA TYR A 36 -14.80 3.29 3.77
C TYR A 36 -14.70 4.64 3.06
N LYS A 37 -15.85 5.17 2.64
CA LYS A 37 -15.97 6.49 2.03
C LYS A 37 -16.51 7.46 3.08
N PRO A 38 -15.94 8.67 3.22
CA PRO A 38 -16.52 9.71 4.07
C PRO A 38 -17.98 9.96 3.70
N GLY A 39 -18.88 9.93 4.69
CA GLY A 39 -20.34 10.08 4.49
C GLY A 39 -21.12 8.77 4.38
N LYS A 40 -20.46 7.61 4.30
CA LYS A 40 -21.12 6.31 4.56
C LYS A 40 -21.26 6.11 6.08
N PRO A 41 -22.37 5.52 6.59
CA PRO A 41 -22.41 5.08 7.98
C PRO A 41 -21.35 4.00 8.22
N TRP A 42 -20.67 4.07 9.38
CA TRP A 42 -19.65 3.10 9.78
C TRP A 42 -20.30 1.79 10.24
N GLY A 43 -20.20 0.74 9.42
CA GLY A 43 -20.80 -0.57 9.68
C GLY A 43 -19.86 -1.61 10.29
N HIS A 44 -18.61 -1.25 10.56
CA HIS A 44 -17.62 -2.16 11.16
C HIS A 44 -17.59 -2.00 12.69
N GLY A 45 -17.10 -3.01 13.40
CA GLY A 45 -16.84 -2.89 14.83
C GLY A 45 -15.82 -1.79 15.14
N PRO A 46 -15.77 -1.27 16.38
CA PRO A 46 -14.74 -0.33 16.79
C PRO A 46 -13.37 -1.03 16.73
N VAL A 47 -12.41 -0.41 16.05
CA VAL A 47 -11.02 -0.90 15.96
C VAL A 47 -10.13 0.10 16.67
N TRP A 48 -9.43 -0.35 17.70
CA TRP A 48 -8.41 0.43 18.38
C TRP A 48 -7.05 0.13 17.74
N TYR A 49 -6.37 1.18 17.27
CA TYR A 49 -5.02 1.05 16.75
C TYR A 49 -4.04 1.05 17.92
N GLU A 50 -3.44 -0.11 18.23
CA GLU A 50 -2.28 -0.16 19.11
C GLU A 50 -1.03 0.21 18.28
N PRO A 51 -0.23 1.19 18.72
CA PRO A 51 1.04 1.48 18.08
C PRO A 51 1.89 0.21 18.06
N HIS A 52 2.30 -0.23 16.88
CA HIS A 52 3.22 -1.35 16.74
C HIS A 52 4.48 -1.02 17.52
N ARG A 53 4.82 -1.85 18.53
CA ARG A 53 6.09 -1.68 19.26
C ARG A 53 7.24 -1.85 18.27
N PRO A 54 8.28 -1.02 18.33
CA PRO A 54 9.47 -1.22 17.50
C PRO A 54 10.05 -2.61 17.81
N GLY A 55 10.09 -3.49 16.79
CA GLY A 55 10.65 -4.84 16.88
C GLY A 55 9.67 -6.03 16.71
N ALA A 56 8.36 -5.79 16.53
CA ALA A 56 7.37 -6.86 16.40
C ALA A 56 6.94 -7.21 14.95
N ALA A 57 7.82 -6.99 13.97
CA ALA A 57 7.62 -7.47 12.59
C ALA A 57 8.93 -8.07 12.06
N ALA A 58 9.14 -9.35 12.32
CA ALA A 58 10.12 -10.16 11.60
C ALA A 58 9.45 -10.65 10.30
N HIS A 59 9.54 -9.84 9.25
CA HIS A 59 9.60 -10.19 7.82
C HIS A 59 9.26 -8.95 7.01
N ASP A 60 10.28 -8.27 6.47
CA ASP A 60 10.45 -8.06 5.03
C ASP A 60 11.69 -7.19 4.79
N GLU A 61 12.46 -7.61 3.79
CA GLU A 61 13.69 -7.00 3.32
C GLU A 61 13.42 -5.65 2.61
N HIS A 62 14.46 -4.80 2.61
CA HIS A 62 14.63 -3.56 1.81
C HIS A 62 13.87 -2.30 2.30
N ASP A 63 14.57 -1.43 3.00
CA ASP A 63 15.04 -0.14 2.47
C ASP A 63 15.68 0.68 3.60
N ASP A 64 16.93 1.10 3.40
CA ASP A 64 17.66 2.01 4.29
C ASP A 64 17.08 3.42 4.22
N HIS A 65 15.85 3.59 4.66
CA HIS A 65 15.29 4.92 4.92
C HIS A 65 15.70 5.36 6.32
N ALA A 66 16.68 6.26 6.36
CA ALA A 66 17.13 6.92 7.59
C ALA A 66 15.91 7.42 8.39
N SER A 67 15.63 6.74 9.50
CA SER A 67 14.53 7.08 10.38
C SER A 67 14.77 8.43 11.03
N ILE A 68 13.80 9.34 10.96
CA ILE A 68 13.82 10.60 11.71
C ILE A 68 13.75 10.26 13.21
N THR A 69 14.76 10.70 13.96
CA THR A 69 14.83 10.51 15.40
C THR A 69 13.58 11.07 16.09
N PRO A 70 12.90 10.30 16.94
CA PRO A 70 11.79 10.81 17.75
C PRO A 70 12.30 11.97 18.63
N GLY A 71 11.77 13.18 18.40
CA GLY A 71 12.22 14.39 19.09
C GLY A 71 12.91 15.42 18.19
N ALA A 72 13.22 15.08 16.93
CA ALA A 72 13.61 16.05 15.92
C ALA A 72 12.39 16.91 15.54
N ARG A 73 12.14 17.97 16.29
CA ARG A 73 11.11 18.95 15.94
C ARG A 73 11.64 19.84 14.84
N ALA A 74 10.97 19.84 13.68
CA ALA A 74 11.14 20.90 12.71
C ALA A 74 10.82 22.23 13.43
N SER A 75 11.78 23.16 13.45
CA SER A 75 11.55 24.51 13.95
C SER A 75 10.35 25.10 13.22
N ALA A 76 9.34 25.57 13.97
CA ALA A 76 8.15 26.16 13.38
C ALA A 76 8.56 27.32 12.45
N LEU A 77 8.19 27.23 11.16
CA LEU A 77 8.39 28.33 10.23
C LEU A 77 7.47 29.48 10.66
N ALA A 78 8.03 30.70 10.72
CA ALA A 78 7.23 31.89 10.95
C ALA A 78 6.26 32.11 9.77
N ILE A 79 5.13 32.75 10.04
CA ILE A 79 4.13 33.10 9.02
C ILE A 79 4.83 33.90 7.91
N GLY A 80 4.89 33.32 6.70
CA GLY A 80 5.53 33.91 5.52
C GLY A 80 6.83 33.26 5.06
N GLN A 81 7.41 32.32 5.83
CA GLN A 81 8.56 31.55 5.35
C GLN A 81 8.10 30.32 4.54
N ALA A 82 8.66 30.16 3.34
CA ALA A 82 8.58 28.90 2.59
C ALA A 82 9.79 28.02 2.95
N PRO A 83 9.63 26.69 3.06
CA PRO A 83 10.76 25.78 3.18
C PRO A 83 11.69 25.94 1.98
N HIS A 84 13.00 25.78 2.18
CA HIS A 84 13.96 25.82 1.07
C HIS A 84 13.60 24.72 0.06
N ALA A 85 13.13 25.13 -1.12
CA ALA A 85 12.68 24.22 -2.15
C ALA A 85 13.90 23.63 -2.89
N PRO A 86 14.10 22.30 -2.91
CA PRO A 86 14.91 21.70 -3.96
C PRO A 86 14.22 21.93 -5.32
N ALA A 87 15.04 22.08 -6.36
CA ALA A 87 14.66 22.55 -7.68
C ALA A 87 13.41 21.85 -8.27
N ALA A 88 12.61 22.67 -8.98
CA ALA A 88 11.35 22.39 -9.66
C ALA A 88 11.06 20.92 -10.03
N VAL A 89 9.98 20.39 -9.46
CA VAL A 89 9.30 19.16 -9.92
C VAL A 89 7.93 19.57 -10.49
N PRO A 90 7.54 19.11 -11.68
CA PRO A 90 6.30 19.54 -12.33
C PRO A 90 5.07 19.21 -11.50
N THR A 91 4.14 20.18 -11.42
CA THR A 91 2.85 20.08 -10.73
C THR A 91 2.07 18.87 -11.22
N VAL A 92 2.00 17.81 -10.41
CA VAL A 92 1.02 16.74 -10.62
C VAL A 92 -0.36 17.33 -10.38
N ALA A 93 -1.16 17.42 -11.45
CA ALA A 93 -2.55 17.83 -11.38
C ALA A 93 -3.30 16.91 -10.40
N ARG A 94 -3.75 17.49 -9.28
CA ARG A 94 -4.65 16.81 -8.34
C ARG A 94 -5.97 16.51 -9.07
N THR A 95 -6.16 15.26 -9.49
CA THR A 95 -7.45 14.78 -9.95
C THR A 95 -8.37 14.63 -8.73
N ALA A 96 -9.10 15.71 -8.43
CA ALA A 96 -10.13 15.71 -7.42
C ALA A 96 -11.26 14.75 -7.83
N SER A 97 -11.21 13.51 -7.35
CA SER A 97 -12.34 12.57 -7.40
C SER A 97 -12.88 12.31 -5.98
N GLY A 98 -13.10 13.39 -5.23
CA GLY A 98 -13.70 13.35 -3.90
C GLY A 98 -14.97 14.21 -3.87
N GLY A 99 -16.07 13.68 -4.42
CA GLY A 99 -17.36 14.37 -4.42
C GLY A 99 -17.92 14.49 -3.00
N ALA A 100 -17.55 15.55 -2.29
CA ALA A 100 -18.24 16.01 -1.10
C ALA A 100 -19.64 16.47 -1.50
N ARG A 101 -20.65 15.64 -1.26
CA ARG A 101 -22.06 16.03 -1.33
C ARG A 101 -22.61 15.99 0.08
N GLY A 102 -22.51 17.12 0.76
CA GLY A 102 -23.11 17.35 2.07
C GLY A 102 -23.45 18.82 2.17
N THR A 103 -24.74 19.13 2.15
CA THR A 103 -25.27 20.45 2.53
C THR A 103 -25.18 20.54 4.05
N TRP A 104 -24.30 21.40 4.54
CA TRP A 104 -24.34 21.89 5.93
C TRP A 104 -25.46 22.90 6.09
#